data_AF-A0A7C9EPX8-F1
#
_entry.id   AF-A0A7C9EPX8-F1
#
_cell.length_a   1.000
_cell.length_b   1.000
_cell.length_c   1.000
_cell.angle_alpha   90.00
_cell.angle_beta   90.00
_cell.angle_gamma   90.00
#
_symmetry.space_group_name_H-M   'P 1'
#
loop_
_entity.id
_entity.type
_entity.pdbx_description
1 polymer ?
#
loop_
_entity_poly.entity_id
_entity_poly.type
_entity_poly.pdbx_seq_one_letter_code
_entity_poly.pdbx_strand_id
1 'polypeptide(L)'
;YSHSSVDYHFNVCNPIMGQCHQVSDPLGNFGRKLIYGFGFVSSKDDYRLFVGGLQRRSSENFVYVYSLRSKEWKKIGAFDEGKFSILWGGRGVLVNETLHWDISQVWTSSFKKCICAFDLADRKS
;
A
#
# COMPACT_ATOMS: atom_id res chain seq x y z
N TYR A 1 21.86 13.48 14.25
CA TYR A 1 21.51 12.15 13.70
C TYR A 1 21.25 12.30 12.22
N SER A 2 22.08 11.67 11.36
CA SER A 2 21.93 11.75 9.91
C SER A 2 20.63 11.06 9.47
N HIS A 3 19.65 11.84 9.00
CA HIS A 3 18.46 11.30 8.34
C HIS A 3 18.85 10.76 6.96
N SER A 4 19.31 9.51 6.88
CA SER A 4 19.39 8.81 5.60
C SER A 4 18.01 8.88 4.93
N SER A 5 17.92 9.47 3.74
CA SER A 5 16.72 9.39 2.91
C SER A 5 16.55 7.94 2.49
N VAL A 6 15.56 7.27 3.07
CA VAL A 6 15.08 6.01 2.52
C VAL A 6 14.04 6.42 1.49
N ASP A 7 14.45 6.48 0.23
CA ASP A 7 13.53 6.63 -0.89
C ASP A 7 13.04 5.23 -1.26
N TYR A 8 11.73 5.04 -1.35
CA TYR A 8 11.17 3.78 -1.80
C TYR A 8 11.15 3.72 -3.32
N HIS A 9 11.72 2.63 -3.83
CA HIS A 9 11.59 2.25 -5.23
C HIS A 9 10.88 0.91 -5.30
N PHE A 10 9.76 0.88 -6.02
CA PHE A 10 9.03 -0.34 -6.30
C PHE A 10 9.42 -0.83 -7.69
N ASN A 11 9.73 -2.11 -7.83
CA ASN A 11 10.02 -2.72 -9.13
C ASN A 11 8.88 -3.67 -9.48
N VAL A 12 8.16 -3.36 -10.55
CA VAL A 12 7.13 -4.23 -11.11
C VAL A 12 7.73 -4.96 -12.31
N CYS A 13 8.02 -6.24 -12.13
CA CYS A 13 8.69 -7.04 -13.16
C CYS A 13 7.72 -8.04 -13.79
N ASN A 14 7.74 -8.11 -15.13
CA ASN A 14 7.21 -9.22 -15.89
C ASN A 14 8.35 -10.24 -16.12
N PRO A 15 8.35 -11.37 -15.39
CA PRO A 15 9.45 -12.34 -15.46
C PRO A 15 9.50 -13.09 -16.79
N ILE A 16 8.38 -13.20 -17.51
CA ILE A 16 8.31 -13.87 -18.81
C ILE A 16 8.97 -13.02 -19.90
N MET A 17 8.77 -11.71 -19.83
CA MET A 17 9.32 -10.75 -20.81
C MET A 17 10.68 -10.18 -20.39
N GLY A 18 11.15 -10.44 -19.16
CA GLY A 18 12.37 -9.85 -18.61
C GLY A 18 12.31 -8.33 -18.44
N GLN A 19 11.11 -7.74 -18.40
CA GLN A 19 10.91 -6.30 -18.31
C GLN A 19 10.57 -5.88 -16.88
N CYS A 20 11.30 -4.90 -16.34
CA CYS A 20 11.00 -4.30 -15.04
C CYS A 20 10.65 -2.82 -15.21
N HIS A 21 9.55 -2.42 -14.58
CA HIS A 21 9.12 -1.04 -14.48
C HIS A 21 9.40 -0.55 -13.07
N GLN A 22 10.26 0.46 -12.96
CA GLN A 22 10.50 1.13 -11.70
C GLN A 22 9.39 2.16 -11.45
N VAL A 23 8.84 2.13 -10.24
CA VAL A 23 7.82 3.05 -9.76
C VAL A 23 8.38 3.75 -8.53
N SER A 24 8.48 5.07 -8.60
CA SER A 24 9.00 5.90 -7.50
C SER A 24 7.91 6.23 -6.47
N ASP A 25 8.33 6.45 -5.23
CA ASP A 25 7.51 7.05 -4.18
C ASP A 25 6.91 8.39 -4.65
N PRO A 26 5.57 8.56 -4.69
CA PRO A 26 4.92 9.80 -5.13
C PRO A 26 5.20 10.99 -4.21
N LEU A 27 5.56 10.76 -2.95
CA LEU A 27 5.80 11.80 -1.96
C LEU A 27 7.29 12.01 -1.63
N GLY A 28 8.17 11.08 -2.02
CA GLY A 28 9.59 11.06 -1.62
C GLY A 28 9.79 11.13 -0.10
N ASN A 29 8.78 10.70 0.66
CA ASN A 29 8.71 10.91 2.09
C ASN A 29 8.01 9.79 2.85
N PHE A 30 7.75 8.65 2.20
CA PHE A 30 7.16 7.49 2.86
C PHE A 30 7.97 7.11 4.11
N GLY A 31 7.24 6.77 5.18
CA GLY A 31 7.81 6.34 6.45
C GLY A 31 8.46 4.97 6.35
N ARG A 32 9.16 4.56 7.42
CA ARG A 32 9.92 3.29 7.46
C ARG A 32 9.09 2.01 7.38
N LYS A 33 7.78 2.10 7.60
CA LYS A 33 6.86 0.96 7.64
C LYS A 33 5.74 1.20 6.65
N LEU A 34 5.58 0.26 5.73
CA LEU A 34 4.54 0.27 4.70
C LEU A 34 3.78 -1.05 4.72
N ILE A 35 2.48 -0.95 4.48
CA ILE A 35 1.70 -2.05 3.95
C ILE A 35 1.63 -1.86 2.43
N TYR A 36 1.77 -2.94 1.67
CA TYR A 36 1.73 -2.86 0.22
C TYR A 36 1.15 -4.13 -0.37
N GLY A 37 0.58 -4.02 -1.56
CA GLY A 37 0.02 -5.14 -2.29
C GLY A 37 -0.01 -4.88 -3.78
N PHE A 38 0.07 -5.93 -4.57
CA PHE A 38 0.10 -5.82 -6.03
C PHE A 38 -0.75 -6.91 -6.66
N GLY A 39 -1.45 -6.57 -7.74
CA GLY A 39 -2.10 -7.59 -8.56
C GLY A 39 -2.96 -7.00 -9.66
N PHE A 40 -3.50 -7.90 -10.48
CA PHE A 40 -4.38 -7.56 -11.59
C PHE A 40 -5.82 -7.37 -11.09
N VAL A 41 -6.43 -6.25 -11.46
CA VAL A 41 -7.83 -5.91 -11.17
C VAL A 41 -8.60 -6.01 -12.48
N SER A 42 -9.39 -7.07 -12.61
CA SER A 42 -10.05 -7.45 -13.86
C SER A 42 -11.08 -6.42 -14.34
N SER A 43 -11.86 -5.83 -13.44
CA SER A 43 -12.86 -4.79 -13.71
C SER A 43 -12.27 -3.49 -14.25
N LYS A 44 -10.95 -3.31 -14.15
CA LYS A 44 -10.20 -2.16 -14.65
C LYS A 44 -9.22 -2.54 -15.75
N ASP A 45 -9.08 -3.84 -16.02
CA ASP A 45 -8.06 -4.40 -16.92
C ASP A 45 -6.67 -3.82 -16.60
N ASP A 46 -6.29 -3.81 -15.32
CA ASP A 46 -5.12 -3.04 -14.88
C ASP A 46 -4.36 -3.73 -13.75
N TYR A 47 -3.04 -3.66 -13.80
CA TYR A 47 -2.19 -4.04 -12.67
C TYR A 47 -2.08 -2.86 -11.73
N ARG A 48 -2.35 -3.07 -10.45
CA ARG A 48 -2.34 -2.01 -9.44
C ARG A 48 -1.41 -2.32 -8.31
N LEU A 49 -0.66 -1.31 -7.87
CA LEU A 49 0.18 -1.35 -6.68
C LEU A 49 -0.48 -0.48 -5.61
N PHE A 50 -0.90 -1.09 -4.52
CA PHE A 50 -1.38 -0.44 -3.32
C PHE A 50 -0.21 -0.19 -2.37
N VAL A 51 -0.17 0.99 -1.75
CA VAL A 51 0.76 1.32 -0.67
C VAL A 51 0.04 2.13 0.39
N GLY A 52 0.12 1.70 1.64
CA GLY A 52 -0.36 2.43 2.81
C GLY A 52 0.75 2.60 3.84
N GLY A 53 0.76 3.73 4.54
CA GLY A 53 1.83 4.05 5.47
C GLY A 53 1.63 5.36 6.22
N LEU A 54 2.67 5.74 6.96
CA LEU A 54 2.82 7.05 7.59
C LEU A 54 3.82 7.89 6.81
N GLN A 55 3.57 9.17 6.59
CA GLN A 55 4.57 10.10 6.05
C GLN A 55 5.66 10.35 7.10
N ARG A 56 6.93 10.33 6.69
CA ARG A 56 8.08 10.51 7.58
C ARG A 56 8.13 11.87 8.27
N ARG A 57 7.68 12.92 7.58
CA ARG A 57 7.80 14.32 8.07
C ARG A 57 6.60 14.76 8.90
N SER A 58 5.39 14.42 8.47
CA SER A 58 4.16 14.84 9.12
C SER A 58 3.55 13.78 10.04
N SER A 59 4.00 12.53 9.95
CA SER A 59 3.32 11.37 10.56
C SER A 59 1.85 11.24 10.13
N GLU A 60 1.47 11.81 8.99
CA GLU A 60 0.13 11.64 8.44
C GLU A 60 0.00 10.28 7.75
N ASN A 61 -1.12 9.61 8.00
CA ASN A 61 -1.48 8.40 7.26
C ASN A 61 -1.76 8.69 5.81
N PHE A 62 -1.45 7.70 4.98
CA PHE A 62 -1.81 7.71 3.58
C PHE A 62 -2.18 6.32 3.10
N VAL A 63 -2.97 6.33 2.03
CA VAL A 63 -3.20 5.20 1.16
C VAL A 63 -3.13 5.68 -0.28
N TYR A 64 -2.25 5.07 -1.06
CA TYR A 64 -2.03 5.32 -2.47
C TYR A 64 -2.26 4.05 -3.29
N VAL A 65 -2.78 4.24 -4.50
CA VAL A 65 -2.83 3.21 -5.53
C VAL A 65 -2.14 3.73 -6.78
N TYR A 66 -1.20 2.97 -7.30
CA TYR A 66 -0.59 3.18 -8.60
C TYR A 66 -1.28 2.32 -9.65
N SER A 67 -1.63 2.91 -10.79
CA SER A 67 -2.08 2.19 -11.98
C SER A 67 -0.92 1.96 -12.92
N LEU A 68 -0.66 0.71 -13.29
CA LEU A 68 0.37 0.39 -14.29
C LEU A 68 -0.06 0.85 -15.69
N ARG A 69 -1.36 0.82 -15.98
CA ARG A 69 -1.96 1.31 -17.23
C ARG A 69 -1.80 2.82 -17.41
N SER A 70 -2.21 3.63 -16.44
CA SER A 70 -2.10 5.10 -16.55
C SER A 70 -0.74 5.64 -16.13
N LYS A 71 0.06 4.84 -15.43
CA LYS A 71 1.38 5.20 -14.86
C LYS A 71 1.29 6.30 -13.81
N GLU A 72 0.19 6.38 -13.09
CA GLU A 72 -0.08 7.44 -12.12
C GLU A 72 -0.41 6.89 -10.74
N TRP A 73 0.01 7.65 -9.73
CA TRP A 73 -0.39 7.46 -8.34
C TRP A 73 -1.67 8.25 -8.04
N LYS A 74 -2.61 7.62 -7.34
CA LYS A 74 -3.80 8.27 -6.79
C LYS A 74 -3.84 8.09 -5.27
N LYS A 75 -3.94 9.19 -4.52
CA LYS A 75 -4.26 9.14 -3.09
C LYS A 75 -5.73 8.77 -2.96
N ILE A 76 -6.03 7.65 -2.30
CA ILE A 76 -7.39 7.14 -2.14
C ILE A 76 -7.90 7.30 -0.71
N GLY A 77 -7.04 7.66 0.24
CA GLY A 77 -7.46 7.96 1.60
C GLY A 77 -6.34 7.89 2.63
N ALA A 78 -6.74 7.59 3.85
CA ALA A 78 -5.92 7.39 5.04
C ALA A 78 -6.60 6.32 5.91
N PHE A 79 -5.84 5.62 6.75
CA PHE A 79 -6.40 4.67 7.72
C PHE A 79 -6.61 5.32 9.09
N ASP A 80 -7.54 4.76 9.85
CA ASP A 80 -7.81 5.15 11.25
C ASP A 80 -6.74 4.52 12.16
N GLU A 81 -5.76 5.33 12.55
CA GLU A 81 -4.62 4.96 13.41
C GLU A 81 -5.04 4.43 14.78
N GLY A 82 -6.21 4.83 15.27
CA GLY A 82 -6.75 4.24 16.48
C GLY A 82 -7.04 2.76 16.22
N LYS A 83 -7.83 2.47 15.18
CA LYS A 83 -8.32 1.10 14.93
C LYS A 83 -7.24 0.17 14.37
N PHE A 84 -6.23 0.71 13.70
CA PHE A 84 -5.31 -0.05 12.89
C PHE A 84 -3.85 0.35 13.11
N SER A 85 -2.98 -0.65 13.32
CA SER A 85 -1.54 -0.44 13.37
C SER A 85 -0.82 -1.06 12.19
N ILE A 86 0.04 -0.26 11.56
CA ILE A 86 1.03 -0.69 10.55
C ILE A 86 2.40 -1.01 11.15
N LEU A 87 2.54 -1.13 12.48
CA LEU A 87 3.82 -1.28 13.19
C LEU A 87 4.74 -2.35 12.57
N TRP A 88 4.14 -3.43 12.07
CA TRP A 88 4.87 -4.55 11.49
C TRP A 88 5.08 -4.43 9.97
N GLY A 89 4.42 -3.47 9.31
CA GLY A 89 4.26 -3.49 7.85
C GLY A 89 3.53 -4.77 7.42
N GLY A 90 3.35 -4.95 6.11
CA GLY A 90 2.68 -6.16 5.64
C GLY A 90 2.60 -6.25 4.13
N ARG A 91 2.69 -7.47 3.61
CA ARG A 91 2.46 -7.78 2.21
C ARG A 91 1.02 -8.26 2.05
N GLY A 92 0.20 -7.45 1.39
CA GLY A 92 -1.17 -7.80 1.10
C GLY A 92 -1.29 -8.85 -0.02
N VAL A 93 -2.34 -9.66 0.07
CA VAL A 93 -2.71 -10.68 -0.92
C VAL A 93 -3.99 -10.24 -1.62
N LEU A 94 -3.97 -10.21 -2.95
CA LEU A 94 -5.16 -9.88 -3.74
C LEU A 94 -6.01 -11.12 -3.98
N VAL A 95 -7.28 -11.08 -3.60
CA VAL A 95 -8.29 -12.12 -3.84
C VAL A 95 -9.57 -11.46 -4.31
N ASN A 96 -10.07 -11.85 -5.49
CA ASN A 96 -11.29 -11.28 -6.09
C ASN A 96 -11.31 -9.75 -6.04
N GLU A 97 -10.26 -9.13 -6.58
CA GLU A 97 -10.08 -7.66 -6.62
C GLU A 97 -9.94 -6.97 -5.25
N THR A 98 -10.00 -7.73 -4.16
CA THR A 98 -9.89 -7.24 -2.78
C THR A 98 -8.54 -7.61 -2.19
N LEU A 99 -7.79 -6.60 -1.77
CA LEU A 99 -6.49 -6.77 -1.12
C LEU A 99 -6.67 -7.04 0.37
N HIS A 100 -6.08 -8.12 0.86
CA HIS A 100 -6.16 -8.54 2.26
C HIS A 100 -4.80 -8.44 2.93
N TRP A 101 -4.75 -8.00 4.19
CA TRP A 101 -3.52 -7.97 5.00
C TRP A 101 -3.82 -8.35 6.44
N ASP A 102 -2.86 -9.01 7.09
CA ASP A 102 -2.88 -9.21 8.54
C ASP A 102 -2.37 -7.97 9.26
N ILE A 103 -3.10 -7.54 10.28
CA ILE A 103 -2.73 -6.39 11.13
C ILE A 103 -3.02 -6.67 12.59
N SER A 104 -2.40 -5.86 13.46
CA SER A 104 -2.69 -5.81 14.89
C SER A 104 -3.57 -4.62 15.23
N GLN A 105 -4.67 -4.84 15.94
CA GLN A 105 -5.49 -3.77 16.51
C GLN A 105 -4.84 -3.22 17.80
N VAL A 106 -4.91 -1.90 18.01
CA VAL A 106 -4.24 -1.21 19.13
C VAL A 106 -5.16 -1.00 20.34
N TRP A 107 -6.48 -0.90 20.16
CA TRP A 107 -7.41 -0.49 21.23
C TRP A 107 -7.67 -1.50 22.35
N THR A 108 -7.19 -2.74 22.24
CA THR A 108 -7.43 -3.74 23.27
C THR A 108 -6.16 -4.04 24.05
N SER A 109 -6.26 -4.17 25.38
CA SER A 109 -5.16 -4.60 26.28
C SER A 109 -4.51 -5.93 25.86
N SER A 110 -5.15 -6.67 24.96
CA SER A 110 -4.60 -7.79 24.20
C SER A 110 -4.37 -7.41 22.73
N PHE A 111 -3.20 -7.68 22.15
CA PHE A 111 -2.99 -7.58 20.70
C PHE A 111 -3.89 -8.58 19.97
N LYS A 112 -4.97 -8.11 19.34
CA LYS A 112 -5.81 -8.95 18.47
C LYS A 112 -5.30 -8.86 17.04
N LYS A 113 -5.03 -10.01 16.43
CA LYS A 113 -4.78 -10.12 14.99
C LYS A 113 -6.10 -10.05 14.25
N CYS A 114 -6.15 -9.22 13.22
CA CYS A 114 -7.32 -9.09 12.34
C CYS A 114 -6.85 -9.11 10.89
N ILE A 115 -7.74 -9.54 10.01
CA ILE A 115 -7.54 -9.42 8.57
C ILE A 115 -8.34 -8.21 8.12
N CYS A 116 -7.68 -7.28 7.47
CA CYS A 116 -8.33 -6.14 6.81
C CYS A 116 -8.37 -6.37 5.32
N ALA A 117 -9.35 -5.74 4.67
CA ALA A 117 -9.62 -5.88 3.26
C ALA A 117 -9.84 -4.50 2.64
N PHE A 118 -9.34 -4.30 1.42
CA PHE A 118 -9.60 -3.13 0.60
C PHE A 118 -9.91 -3.54 -0.83
N ASP A 119 -11.09 -3.14 -1.31
CA ASP A 119 -11.54 -3.41 -2.67
C ASP A 119 -10.84 -2.45 -3.65
N LEU A 120 -9.96 -2.98 -4.51
CA LEU A 120 -9.27 -2.22 -5.54
C LEU A 120 -10.13 -1.96 -6.79
N ALA A 121 -11.31 -2.57 -6.90
CA ALA A 121 -12.19 -2.47 -8.05
C ALA A 121 -12.92 -1.13 -8.17
N ASP A 122 -12.89 -0.27 -7.14
CA ASP A 122 -13.68 0.97 -7.06
C ASP A 122 -15.18 0.74 -7.39
N ARG A 123 -16.03 0.67 -6.36
CA ARG A 123 -17.42 1.13 -6.51
C ARG A 123 -17.46 2.62 -6.20
N LYS A 124 -17.95 3.42 -7.14
CA LYS A 124 -18.28 4.84 -6.95
C LYS A 124 -19.03 5.01 -5.62
N SER A 125 -18.54 5.88 -4.73
CA SER A 125 -19.39 6.53 -3.73
C SER A 125 -20.09 7.71 -4.38
#